data_AF-A0A9P9PCR8-F1
#
_entry.id   AF-A0A9P9PCR8-F1
#
_cell.length_a   1.000
_cell.length_b   1.000
_cell.length_c   1.000
_cell.angle_alpha   90.00
_cell.angle_beta   90.00
_cell.angle_gamma   90.00
#
_symmetry.space_group_name_H-M   'P 1'
#
loop_
_entity.id
_entity.type
_entity.pdbx_description
1 polymer ?
#
loop_
_entity_poly.entity_id
_entity_poly.type
_entity_poly.pdbx_seq_one_letter_code
_entity_poly.pdbx_strand_id
1 'polypeptide(L)'
;MRTLKLEVKADFVRMHKLDTTQVSRSASTHSSISETRPALARSSKSRDGSVEEDNDPSQTDKSGNSTKRERPRSRTFTFNRSDSPTKKQKGDTAERKASSKANPIPKSPSTRSLVSNASERSVSNGSKTVKSNEFITYLKKTPKPQNVEIGKLHKLRLLLRNETVEWVDTFIQDGGMTELVGLLHRIMEIEWREDHEDTLLHELLRCLKGLCTTATALKQLKEISATLYPALLAMLFDEEHKGPSEFTTRELIIEIIFAHISMAPEAELESRATELLGYLKDPVKEKESSTVPFILQMHQPRPYQVWCKEMSNVTKEVFWIFIHHLNVIPVPPQPSRDTPSKTYAKTHFPGQRAIVPAAPYVGGVEWDATNYLATHIDLLNGLIASLPTRQARNLLRQELKVSGFEKLMGHMRACNPKYYGAVHDSVKVWIGAALEDDWDVKNVRMGSADGKSSVSPIKQSPKKKAEKPPQLQAPKMDVGLGLGLGFDKDIAISSAGKKDDDWI
;
A
#
# COMPACT_ATOMS: atom_id res chain seq x y z
N MET A 1 15.34 14.55 -2.83
CA MET A 1 15.47 15.93 -3.38
C MET A 1 16.87 16.54 -3.28
N ARG A 2 17.64 16.36 -2.20
CA ARG A 2 18.94 17.07 -2.06
C ARG A 2 20.04 16.62 -3.04
N THR A 3 19.98 15.39 -3.52
CA THR A 3 20.98 14.77 -4.42
C THR A 3 20.66 14.91 -5.91
N LEU A 4 19.55 15.54 -6.29
CA LEU A 4 19.18 15.69 -7.71
C LEU A 4 19.86 16.91 -8.35
N LYS A 5 20.32 16.71 -9.59
CA LYS A 5 20.84 17.78 -10.46
C LYS A 5 19.77 18.86 -10.67
N LEU A 6 20.21 20.11 -10.83
CA LEU A 6 19.33 21.29 -10.85
C LEU A 6 18.28 21.23 -11.98
N GLU A 7 18.67 20.69 -13.13
CA GLU A 7 17.81 20.48 -14.31
C GLU A 7 16.66 19.52 -14.01
N VAL A 8 16.95 18.42 -13.30
CA VAL A 8 15.95 17.41 -12.90
C VAL A 8 14.95 18.01 -11.90
N LYS A 9 15.41 18.89 -11.00
CA LYS A 9 14.52 19.63 -10.10
C LYS A 9 13.63 20.61 -10.85
N ALA A 10 14.19 21.31 -11.85
CA ALA A 10 13.44 22.27 -12.68
C ALA A 10 12.38 21.58 -13.54
N ASP A 11 12.66 20.37 -14.04
CA ASP A 11 11.68 19.54 -14.76
C ASP A 11 10.57 19.04 -13.83
N PHE A 12 10.92 18.63 -12.62
CA PHE A 12 9.94 18.21 -11.61
C PHE A 12 8.96 19.33 -11.24
N VAL A 13 9.48 20.57 -11.11
CA VAL A 13 8.66 21.76 -10.81
C VAL A 13 7.79 22.17 -12.02
N ARG A 14 8.29 22.01 -13.26
CA ARG A 14 7.51 22.29 -14.48
C ARG A 14 6.36 21.29 -14.66
N MET A 15 6.61 20.01 -14.44
CA MET A 15 5.57 18.98 -14.52
C MET A 15 4.47 19.21 -13.46
N HIS A 16 4.84 19.64 -12.25
CA HIS A 16 3.88 19.97 -11.20
C HIS A 16 3.01 21.21 -11.51
N LYS A 17 3.49 22.15 -12.33
CA LYS A 17 2.71 23.32 -12.77
C LYS A 17 1.72 23.03 -13.90
N LEU A 18 1.96 21.97 -14.68
CA LEU A 18 1.08 21.59 -15.80
C LEU A 18 -0.15 20.78 -15.36
N ASP A 19 -0.09 20.11 -14.19
CA ASP A 19 -1.19 19.29 -13.65
C ASP A 19 -2.13 20.03 -12.69
N THR A 20 -1.87 21.30 -12.38
CA THR A 20 -2.83 22.13 -11.63
C THR A 20 -3.84 22.73 -12.60
N THR A 21 -4.95 22.02 -12.82
CA THR A 21 -6.17 22.62 -13.39
C THR A 21 -6.68 23.68 -12.42
N GLN A 22 -6.63 24.95 -12.85
CA GLN A 22 -7.26 26.05 -12.13
C GLN A 22 -8.78 25.83 -12.10
N VAL A 23 -9.33 25.68 -10.90
CA VAL A 23 -10.77 25.75 -10.66
C VAL A 23 -11.21 27.20 -10.82
N SER A 24 -11.99 27.46 -11.86
CA SER A 24 -12.62 28.74 -12.15
C SER A 24 -13.66 29.10 -11.08
N ARG A 25 -13.54 30.30 -10.50
CA ARG A 25 -14.61 30.97 -9.76
C ARG A 25 -15.46 31.78 -10.72
N SER A 26 -16.77 31.59 -10.65
CA SER A 26 -17.80 32.36 -11.36
C SER A 26 -18.02 33.73 -10.72
N ALA A 27 -18.03 34.79 -11.53
CA ALA A 27 -18.82 36.00 -11.33
C ALA A 27 -19.06 36.70 -12.68
N SER A 28 -20.26 37.29 -12.82
CA SER A 28 -20.94 37.66 -14.06
C SER A 28 -20.77 39.13 -14.48
N THR A 29 -20.92 39.35 -15.79
CA THR A 29 -21.55 40.51 -16.50
C THR A 29 -20.94 41.92 -16.42
N HIS A 30 -20.36 42.46 -17.51
CA HIS A 30 -21.04 43.33 -18.52
C HIS A 30 -20.09 43.86 -19.65
N SER A 31 -20.58 43.70 -20.89
CA SER A 31 -20.43 44.44 -22.17
C SER A 31 -19.20 45.28 -22.60
N SER A 32 -18.81 45.01 -23.87
CA SER A 32 -18.72 45.89 -25.05
C SER A 32 -17.35 46.30 -25.66
N ILE A 33 -17.18 45.83 -26.91
CA ILE A 33 -16.81 46.58 -28.15
C ILE A 33 -15.33 46.69 -28.59
N SER A 34 -15.12 46.09 -29.79
CA SER A 34 -14.28 46.40 -30.96
C SER A 34 -12.74 46.51 -30.91
N GLU A 35 -12.13 45.76 -31.83
CA GLU A 35 -11.36 46.26 -33.00
C GLU A 35 -9.90 45.76 -33.20
N THR A 36 -9.72 45.12 -34.36
CA THR A 36 -8.61 45.16 -35.34
C THR A 36 -7.16 44.67 -35.05
N ARG A 37 -6.80 43.67 -35.88
CA ARG A 37 -5.50 43.20 -36.43
C ARG A 37 -4.73 44.32 -37.20
N PRO A 38 -3.54 44.12 -37.87
CA PRO A 38 -2.69 42.90 -38.07
C PRO A 38 -1.13 43.06 -38.17
N ALA A 39 -0.46 41.92 -38.38
CA ALA A 39 0.78 41.64 -39.20
C ALA A 39 2.17 42.10 -38.66
N LEU A 40 3.32 41.48 -38.93
CA LEU A 40 3.91 40.89 -40.17
C LEU A 40 5.12 39.95 -39.88
N ALA A 41 5.31 38.95 -40.77
CA ALA A 41 6.57 38.49 -41.42
C ALA A 41 7.74 37.87 -40.58
N ARG A 42 8.62 36.97 -41.07
CA ARG A 42 8.83 36.21 -42.33
C ARG A 42 9.93 35.15 -42.06
N SER A 43 10.01 34.15 -42.93
CA SER A 43 10.97 33.03 -42.95
C SER A 43 12.36 33.39 -43.52
N SER A 44 13.39 32.54 -43.28
CA SER A 44 14.14 31.85 -44.36
C SER A 44 15.37 31.02 -43.89
N LYS A 45 15.41 29.78 -44.38
CA LYS A 45 16.52 28.85 -44.73
C LYS A 45 17.92 29.49 -44.96
N SER A 46 19.01 28.82 -44.54
CA SER A 46 19.81 27.85 -45.35
C SER A 46 21.30 27.72 -44.93
N ARG A 47 21.81 26.47 -44.95
CA ARG A 47 23.07 25.97 -45.58
C ARG A 47 24.47 26.05 -44.90
N ASP A 48 25.10 24.85 -44.95
CA ASP A 48 26.49 24.48 -45.30
C ASP A 48 27.67 24.59 -44.33
N GLY A 49 28.52 23.55 -44.34
CA GLY A 49 29.96 23.64 -44.01
C GLY A 49 30.56 22.65 -42.98
N SER A 50 30.89 21.43 -43.41
CA SER A 50 32.23 20.76 -43.43
C SER A 50 33.41 21.41 -42.65
N VAL A 51 34.48 20.78 -42.12
CA VAL A 51 35.13 19.44 -42.16
C VAL A 51 36.44 19.54 -41.30
N GLU A 52 36.96 18.40 -40.77
CA GLU A 52 38.36 18.08 -40.34
C GLU A 52 39.02 18.87 -39.17
N GLU A 53 40.01 18.40 -38.40
CA GLU A 53 40.71 17.15 -38.04
C GLU A 53 41.59 17.55 -36.82
N ASP A 54 42.09 16.61 -35.99
CA ASP A 54 43.54 16.32 -35.92
C ASP A 54 43.98 15.47 -34.69
N ASN A 55 44.80 14.48 -35.03
CA ASN A 55 45.95 13.84 -34.36
C ASN A 55 45.91 12.96 -33.06
N ASP A 56 46.57 11.79 -33.26
CA ASP A 56 47.01 10.65 -32.41
C ASP A 56 48.39 10.99 -31.72
N PRO A 57 49.27 10.08 -31.19
CA PRO A 57 49.19 8.64 -30.84
C PRO A 57 49.89 8.20 -29.51
N SER A 58 49.85 6.87 -29.27
CA SER A 58 50.88 5.97 -28.65
C SER A 58 50.50 5.31 -27.29
N GLN A 59 50.78 4.04 -26.95
CA GLN A 59 51.24 2.81 -27.66
C GLN A 59 51.20 1.59 -26.70
N THR A 60 51.26 0.36 -27.28
CA THR A 60 51.68 -0.98 -26.75
C THR A 60 50.68 -1.89 -26.01
N ASP A 61 50.62 -3.23 -26.18
CA ASP A 61 50.90 -4.16 -27.30
C ASP A 61 50.50 -5.63 -26.95
N LYS A 62 50.33 -6.49 -27.99
CA LYS A 62 50.21 -7.99 -28.09
C LYS A 62 48.84 -8.66 -27.79
N SER A 63 48.04 -9.17 -28.75
CA SER A 63 48.17 -10.20 -29.82
C SER A 63 48.21 -11.67 -29.30
N GLY A 64 47.51 -12.68 -29.82
CA GLY A 64 46.50 -12.82 -30.88
C GLY A 64 46.49 -14.26 -31.42
N ASN A 65 45.32 -14.87 -31.66
CA ASN A 65 45.16 -15.85 -32.74
C ASN A 65 43.71 -15.86 -33.27
N SER A 66 43.57 -15.78 -34.59
CA SER A 66 42.33 -15.57 -35.36
C SER A 66 41.74 -16.88 -35.89
N THR A 67 40.44 -17.00 -36.21
CA THR A 67 39.92 -16.72 -37.56
C THR A 67 38.38 -16.55 -37.57
N LYS A 68 37.93 -15.81 -38.60
CA LYS A 68 36.66 -15.08 -38.80
C LYS A 68 35.42 -15.94 -39.15
N ARG A 69 34.22 -15.49 -38.75
CA ARG A 69 33.15 -15.00 -39.68
C ARG A 69 32.04 -14.23 -38.96
N GLU A 70 31.34 -13.40 -39.73
CA GLU A 70 30.72 -12.11 -39.39
C GLU A 70 29.31 -12.12 -38.76
N ARG A 71 28.99 -10.95 -38.17
CA ARG A 71 27.76 -10.44 -37.52
C ARG A 71 26.76 -9.86 -38.56
N PRO A 72 25.46 -9.57 -38.26
CA PRO A 72 25.08 -8.32 -37.58
C PRO A 72 23.82 -8.35 -36.67
N ARG A 73 23.57 -7.17 -36.08
CA ARG A 73 22.84 -6.83 -34.85
C ARG A 73 21.33 -6.55 -35.02
N SER A 74 20.62 -6.67 -33.88
CA SER A 74 19.52 -5.82 -33.34
C SER A 74 18.31 -5.41 -34.21
N ARG A 75 17.08 -5.70 -33.74
CA ARG A 75 15.89 -4.89 -34.04
C ARG A 75 14.95 -4.76 -32.83
N THR A 76 14.93 -3.55 -32.28
CA THR A 76 13.91 -2.99 -31.39
C THR A 76 12.64 -2.69 -32.20
N PHE A 77 11.46 -3.00 -31.67
CA PHE A 77 10.16 -2.75 -32.30
C PHE A 77 9.60 -1.38 -31.92
N THR A 78 9.26 -0.58 -32.93
CA THR A 78 8.45 0.65 -32.85
C THR A 78 7.06 0.37 -33.46
N PHE A 79 6.00 0.80 -32.76
CA PHE A 79 4.61 0.72 -33.22
C PHE A 79 4.25 1.93 -34.07
N ASN A 80 3.75 1.71 -35.30
CA ASN A 80 3.01 2.72 -36.06
C ASN A 80 1.60 2.22 -36.38
N ARG A 81 0.62 3.09 -36.12
CA ARG A 81 -0.80 3.00 -36.49
C ARG A 81 -0.96 2.80 -38.00
N SER A 82 -1.85 1.88 -38.39
CA SER A 82 -2.37 1.79 -39.76
C SER A 82 -3.89 1.71 -39.75
N ASP A 83 -4.45 2.64 -40.53
CA ASP A 83 -5.84 2.93 -40.82
C ASP A 83 -6.43 1.92 -41.84
N SER A 84 -7.76 1.88 -41.91
CA SER A 84 -8.55 0.88 -42.66
C SER A 84 -8.56 1.12 -44.18
N PRO A 85 -8.64 0.08 -45.04
CA PRO A 85 -8.83 0.27 -46.46
C PRO A 85 -10.31 0.18 -46.87
N THR A 86 -10.75 1.22 -47.59
CA THR A 86 -11.98 1.27 -48.40
C THR A 86 -11.78 0.52 -49.72
N LYS A 87 -12.79 -0.21 -50.20
CA LYS A 87 -12.98 -0.37 -51.65
C LYS A 87 -14.44 -0.60 -52.07
N LYS A 88 -14.83 0.27 -53.01
CA LYS A 88 -16.10 0.41 -53.74
C LYS A 88 -16.58 -0.86 -54.46
N GLN A 89 -17.90 -0.97 -54.59
CA GLN A 89 -18.53 -1.51 -55.80
C GLN A 89 -19.69 -0.59 -56.24
N LYS A 90 -19.74 -0.36 -57.55
CA LYS A 90 -20.59 0.50 -58.40
C LYS A 90 -21.54 -0.44 -59.17
N GLY A 91 -22.77 -0.15 -59.61
CA GLY A 91 -23.67 1.01 -59.64
C GLY A 91 -24.92 0.66 -60.48
N ASP A 92 -26.00 1.42 -60.29
CA ASP A 92 -27.19 1.70 -61.15
C ASP A 92 -28.06 0.53 -61.69
N THR A 93 -29.41 0.55 -61.68
CA THR A 93 -30.27 1.58 -62.30
C THR A 93 -31.76 1.43 -61.89
N ALA A 94 -32.45 2.57 -61.79
CA ALA A 94 -33.81 2.88 -62.27
C ALA A 94 -35.11 2.66 -61.44
N GLU A 95 -35.85 3.78 -61.36
CA GLU A 95 -37.32 4.00 -61.36
C GLU A 95 -38.09 4.25 -60.05
N ARG A 96 -38.65 5.47 -59.99
CA ARG A 96 -39.58 6.01 -58.99
C ARG A 96 -41.02 5.89 -59.52
N LYS A 97 -41.97 5.35 -58.74
CA LYS A 97 -43.37 5.83 -58.69
C LYS A 97 -43.99 5.56 -57.32
N ALA A 98 -44.77 6.55 -56.88
CA ALA A 98 -45.46 6.65 -55.60
C ALA A 98 -46.64 5.67 -55.48
N SER A 99 -46.88 5.13 -54.28
CA SER A 99 -48.23 5.11 -53.69
C SER A 99 -48.17 4.87 -52.18
N SER A 100 -49.07 5.55 -51.49
CA SER A 100 -49.34 5.61 -50.06
C SER A 100 -49.80 4.28 -49.46
N LYS A 101 -49.14 3.82 -48.38
CA LYS A 101 -49.76 2.96 -47.35
C LYS A 101 -48.99 3.03 -46.03
N ALA A 102 -49.76 2.92 -44.94
CA ALA A 102 -49.46 3.33 -43.58
C ALA A 102 -48.27 2.62 -42.92
N ASN A 103 -47.47 3.39 -42.17
CA ASN A 103 -46.43 2.91 -41.26
C ASN A 103 -47.04 2.35 -39.96
N PRO A 104 -46.79 1.08 -39.59
CA PRO A 104 -46.85 0.67 -38.20
C PRO A 104 -45.48 0.87 -37.54
N ILE A 105 -45.52 1.55 -36.38
CA ILE A 105 -44.41 1.87 -35.47
C ILE A 105 -43.58 0.61 -35.12
N PRO A 106 -42.26 0.59 -35.38
CA PRO A 106 -41.37 -0.40 -34.76
C PRO A 106 -40.95 0.08 -33.37
N LYS A 107 -41.30 -0.71 -32.36
CA LYS A 107 -40.91 -0.55 -30.96
C LYS A 107 -39.38 -0.60 -30.81
N SER A 108 -38.85 0.23 -29.90
CA SER A 108 -37.43 0.31 -29.53
C SER A 108 -36.79 -1.04 -29.19
N PRO A 109 -35.52 -1.28 -29.58
CA PRO A 109 -34.68 -2.28 -28.94
C PRO A 109 -33.85 -1.61 -27.84
N SER A 110 -34.36 -1.63 -26.61
CA SER A 110 -33.52 -1.59 -25.43
C SER A 110 -33.01 -3.01 -25.15
N THR A 111 -31.83 -3.12 -24.54
CA THR A 111 -31.05 -4.34 -24.18
C THR A 111 -29.99 -4.81 -25.19
N ARG A 112 -28.92 -4.01 -25.33
CA ARG A 112 -27.58 -4.55 -25.61
C ARG A 112 -26.49 -3.60 -25.11
N SER A 113 -26.05 -3.78 -23.87
CA SER A 113 -24.71 -3.41 -23.43
C SER A 113 -24.37 -4.22 -22.18
N LEU A 114 -23.06 -4.44 -21.96
CA LEU A 114 -22.42 -5.37 -21.01
C LEU A 114 -22.07 -6.76 -21.58
N VAL A 115 -21.31 -6.77 -22.68
CA VAL A 115 -20.27 -7.79 -22.88
C VAL A 115 -18.94 -7.06 -22.84
N SER A 116 -18.21 -7.23 -21.75
CA SER A 116 -16.83 -6.76 -21.60
C SER A 116 -15.93 -7.56 -22.53
N ASN A 117 -15.09 -6.86 -23.29
CA ASN A 117 -14.01 -7.43 -24.10
C ASN A 117 -13.06 -8.26 -23.22
N ALA A 118 -13.28 -9.56 -23.16
CA ALA A 118 -12.21 -10.50 -22.82
C ALA A 118 -11.21 -10.45 -23.97
N SER A 119 -10.01 -9.96 -23.69
CA SER A 119 -8.86 -10.12 -24.57
C SER A 119 -8.76 -11.59 -24.99
N GLU A 120 -8.86 -11.85 -26.28
CA GLU A 120 -8.63 -13.14 -26.90
C GLU A 120 -7.20 -13.61 -26.58
N ARG A 121 -7.04 -14.35 -25.48
CA ARG A 121 -5.93 -15.27 -25.34
C ARG A 121 -6.35 -16.55 -26.03
N SER A 122 -5.64 -16.87 -27.10
CA SER A 122 -5.74 -18.08 -27.88
C SER A 122 -5.85 -19.31 -26.97
N VAL A 123 -7.06 -19.83 -26.82
CA VAL A 123 -7.29 -21.19 -26.34
C VAL A 123 -6.72 -22.11 -27.41
N SER A 124 -5.53 -22.63 -27.14
CA SER A 124 -5.01 -23.77 -27.88
C SER A 124 -5.98 -24.93 -27.68
N ASN A 125 -6.65 -25.33 -28.76
CA ASN A 125 -7.35 -26.61 -28.85
C ASN A 125 -6.34 -27.72 -28.54
N GLY A 126 -6.33 -28.20 -27.29
CA GLY A 126 -5.41 -29.25 -26.85
C GLY A 126 -5.10 -29.31 -25.35
N SER A 127 -5.60 -28.42 -24.49
CA SER A 127 -5.37 -28.57 -23.05
C SER A 127 -6.18 -29.74 -22.50
N LYS A 128 -5.51 -30.88 -22.26
CA LYS A 128 -6.05 -31.95 -21.41
C LYS A 128 -6.53 -31.33 -20.09
N THR A 129 -7.79 -31.59 -19.72
CA THR A 129 -8.33 -31.17 -18.42
C THR A 129 -7.39 -31.65 -17.32
N VAL A 130 -6.80 -30.72 -16.57
CA VAL A 130 -5.84 -31.05 -15.52
C VAL A 130 -6.60 -31.69 -14.37
N LYS A 131 -6.25 -32.94 -14.02
CA LYS A 131 -6.93 -33.67 -12.95
C LYS A 131 -6.44 -33.19 -11.59
N SER A 132 -7.37 -32.89 -10.68
CA SER A 132 -7.10 -32.50 -9.29
C SER A 132 -6.19 -33.51 -8.57
N ASN A 133 -6.43 -34.81 -8.75
CA ASN A 133 -5.70 -35.90 -8.10
C ASN A 133 -4.20 -35.94 -8.42
N GLU A 134 -3.75 -35.36 -9.54
CA GLU A 134 -2.32 -35.28 -9.86
C GLU A 134 -1.56 -34.42 -8.84
N PHE A 135 -2.16 -33.31 -8.39
CA PHE A 135 -1.58 -32.43 -7.37
C PHE A 135 -1.57 -33.08 -5.99
N ILE A 136 -2.66 -33.77 -5.64
CA ILE A 136 -2.78 -34.47 -4.34
C ILE A 136 -1.74 -35.58 -4.25
N THR A 137 -1.64 -36.40 -5.31
CA THR A 137 -0.63 -37.47 -5.40
C THR A 137 0.79 -36.91 -5.33
N TYR A 138 1.04 -35.77 -5.97
CA TYR A 138 2.33 -35.10 -5.91
C TYR A 138 2.69 -34.61 -4.50
N LEU A 139 1.77 -33.94 -3.81
CA LEU A 139 1.98 -33.43 -2.45
C LEU A 139 2.23 -34.57 -1.45
N LYS A 140 1.49 -35.69 -1.59
CA LYS A 140 1.72 -36.90 -0.80
C LYS A 140 3.10 -37.52 -1.02
N LYS A 141 3.56 -37.56 -2.27
CA LYS A 141 4.87 -38.11 -2.64
C LYS A 141 6.04 -37.18 -2.30
N THR A 142 5.79 -35.89 -2.12
CA THR A 142 6.82 -34.86 -1.91
C THR A 142 6.60 -34.15 -0.57
N PRO A 143 6.78 -34.86 0.56
CA PRO A 143 6.41 -34.31 1.86
C PRO A 143 7.39 -33.27 2.41
N LYS A 144 8.63 -33.24 1.92
CA LYS A 144 9.67 -32.32 2.40
C LYS A 144 9.54 -30.98 1.67
N PRO A 145 9.35 -29.85 2.38
CA PRO A 145 9.19 -28.53 1.75
C PRO A 145 10.29 -28.16 0.74
N GLN A 146 11.54 -28.54 1.03
CA GLN A 146 12.71 -28.29 0.17
C GLN A 146 12.57 -28.91 -1.23
N ASN A 147 11.81 -30.01 -1.35
CA ASN A 147 11.62 -30.73 -2.60
C ASN A 147 10.36 -30.30 -3.36
N VAL A 148 9.53 -29.45 -2.76
CA VAL A 148 8.26 -29.03 -3.37
C VAL A 148 8.53 -27.98 -4.43
N GLU A 149 8.08 -28.24 -5.65
CA GLU A 149 8.21 -27.35 -6.80
C GLU A 149 7.19 -26.21 -6.68
N ILE A 150 7.69 -24.99 -6.45
CA ILE A 150 6.87 -23.76 -6.39
C ILE A 150 5.99 -23.62 -7.64
N GLY A 151 6.51 -23.96 -8.82
CA GLY A 151 5.76 -23.88 -10.09
C GLY A 151 4.51 -24.76 -10.13
N LYS A 152 4.50 -25.90 -9.42
CA LYS A 152 3.31 -26.77 -9.31
C LYS A 152 2.26 -26.13 -8.42
N LEU A 153 2.65 -25.53 -7.30
CA LEU A 153 1.72 -24.79 -6.43
C LEU A 153 1.18 -23.56 -7.15
N HIS A 154 2.01 -22.88 -7.95
CA HIS A 154 1.56 -21.77 -8.78
C HIS A 154 0.48 -22.17 -9.78
N LYS A 155 0.69 -23.30 -10.48
CA LYS A 155 -0.32 -23.86 -11.37
C LYS A 155 -1.60 -24.24 -10.61
N LEU A 156 -1.46 -24.87 -9.44
CA LEU A 156 -2.59 -25.23 -8.59
C LEU A 156 -3.40 -23.99 -8.17
N ARG A 157 -2.76 -22.91 -7.73
CA ARG A 157 -3.41 -21.65 -7.39
C ARG A 157 -4.25 -21.10 -8.54
N LEU A 158 -3.73 -21.14 -9.77
CA LEU A 158 -4.46 -20.68 -10.95
C LEU A 158 -5.72 -21.52 -11.20
N LEU A 159 -5.65 -22.84 -11.01
CA LEU A 159 -6.79 -23.73 -11.13
C LEU A 159 -7.81 -23.45 -10.03
N LEU A 160 -7.38 -23.37 -8.77
CA LEU A 160 -8.24 -23.10 -7.61
C LEU A 160 -9.05 -21.79 -7.75
N ARG A 161 -8.55 -20.81 -8.50
CA ARG A 161 -9.23 -19.52 -8.70
C ARG A 161 -10.09 -19.46 -9.96
N ASN A 162 -9.76 -20.23 -10.99
CA ASN A 162 -10.32 -20.04 -12.33
C ASN A 162 -11.09 -21.28 -12.86
N GLU A 163 -10.95 -22.45 -12.25
CA GLU A 163 -11.73 -23.64 -12.61
C GLU A 163 -13.15 -23.59 -12.04
N THR A 164 -13.96 -24.59 -12.40
CA THR A 164 -15.32 -24.73 -11.89
C THR A 164 -15.34 -25.01 -10.38
N VAL A 165 -16.43 -24.61 -9.72
CA VAL A 165 -16.67 -24.95 -8.30
C VAL A 165 -16.62 -26.46 -8.08
N GLU A 166 -17.16 -27.24 -9.02
CA GLU A 166 -17.12 -28.72 -8.98
C GLU A 166 -15.69 -29.28 -8.99
N TRP A 167 -14.76 -28.70 -9.77
CA TRP A 167 -13.36 -29.12 -9.77
C TRP A 167 -12.71 -28.87 -8.41
N VAL A 168 -12.98 -27.70 -7.81
CA VAL A 168 -12.44 -27.32 -6.50
C VAL A 168 -13.04 -28.18 -5.39
N ASP A 169 -14.35 -28.43 -5.42
CA ASP A 169 -15.03 -29.32 -4.47
C ASP A 169 -14.46 -30.74 -4.55
N THR A 170 -14.24 -31.27 -5.76
CA THR A 170 -13.60 -32.58 -5.97
C THR A 170 -12.19 -32.60 -5.38
N PHE A 171 -11.38 -31.56 -5.65
CA PHE A 171 -10.04 -31.44 -5.07
C PHE A 171 -10.07 -31.44 -3.53
N ILE A 172 -11.04 -30.77 -2.92
CA ILE A 172 -11.21 -30.71 -1.46
C ILE A 172 -11.67 -32.07 -0.91
N GLN A 173 -12.66 -32.71 -1.53
CA GLN A 173 -13.19 -34.01 -1.13
C GLN A 173 -12.13 -35.12 -1.19
N ASP A 174 -11.25 -35.07 -2.19
CA ASP A 174 -10.14 -36.00 -2.35
C ASP A 174 -8.98 -35.75 -1.36
N GLY A 175 -9.13 -34.79 -0.43
CA GLY A 175 -8.15 -34.46 0.61
C GLY A 175 -7.10 -33.44 0.20
N GLY A 176 -7.28 -32.72 -0.91
CA GLY A 176 -6.30 -31.75 -1.40
C GLY A 176 -6.05 -30.58 -0.45
N MET A 177 -7.09 -30.09 0.23
CA MET A 177 -6.93 -29.04 1.24
C MET A 177 -6.14 -29.53 2.47
N THR A 178 -6.34 -30.79 2.88
CA THR A 178 -5.58 -31.43 3.96
C THR A 178 -4.09 -31.49 3.63
N GLU A 179 -3.73 -31.86 2.40
CA GLU A 179 -2.32 -31.88 1.96
C GLU A 179 -1.69 -30.47 1.94
N LEU A 180 -2.45 -29.45 1.53
CA LEU A 180 -1.98 -28.05 1.54
C LEU A 180 -1.75 -27.55 2.97
N VAL A 181 -2.69 -27.78 3.89
CA VAL A 181 -2.56 -27.40 5.30
C VAL A 181 -1.43 -28.18 5.98
N GLY A 182 -1.29 -29.47 5.68
CA GLY A 182 -0.18 -30.28 6.18
C GLY A 182 1.18 -29.79 5.66
N LEU A 183 1.26 -29.35 4.40
CA LEU A 183 2.46 -28.69 3.88
C LEU A 183 2.75 -27.36 4.59
N LEU A 184 1.71 -26.57 4.89
CA LEU A 184 1.86 -25.29 5.59
C LEU A 184 2.48 -25.49 6.97
N HIS A 185 1.95 -26.42 7.77
CA HIS A 185 2.52 -26.73 9.08
C HIS A 185 3.99 -27.16 9.00
N ARG A 186 4.36 -28.00 8.03
CA ARG A 186 5.76 -28.41 7.81
C ARG A 186 6.66 -27.26 7.39
N ILE A 187 6.17 -26.28 6.64
CA ILE A 187 6.95 -25.07 6.30
C ILE A 187 7.15 -24.20 7.54
N MET A 188 6.14 -24.11 8.41
CA MET A 188 6.21 -23.31 9.64
C MET A 188 7.14 -23.92 10.70
N GLU A 189 7.37 -25.23 10.65
CA GLU A 189 8.34 -25.93 11.51
C GLU A 189 9.81 -25.66 11.13
N ILE A 190 10.06 -25.06 9.96
CA ILE A 190 11.42 -24.71 9.53
C ILE A 190 11.87 -23.45 10.27
N GLU A 191 12.87 -23.62 11.15
CA GLU A 191 13.40 -22.52 11.98
C GLU A 191 14.04 -21.40 11.13
N TRP A 192 14.75 -21.77 10.06
CA TRP A 192 15.44 -20.86 9.15
C TRP A 192 15.03 -21.19 7.71
N ARG A 193 14.12 -20.40 7.15
CA ARG A 193 13.67 -20.53 5.77
C ARG A 193 14.66 -19.86 4.83
N GLU A 194 15.00 -20.55 3.74
CA GLU A 194 15.71 -19.92 2.61
C GLU A 194 14.68 -19.30 1.65
N ASP A 195 15.17 -18.61 0.61
CA ASP A 195 14.33 -17.96 -0.40
C ASP A 195 13.28 -18.92 -1.01
N HIS A 196 13.63 -20.21 -1.13
CA HIS A 196 12.74 -21.24 -1.65
C HIS A 196 11.54 -21.47 -0.73
N GLU A 197 11.76 -21.72 0.56
CA GLU A 197 10.68 -21.97 1.52
C GLU A 197 9.80 -20.75 1.74
N ASP A 198 10.36 -19.54 1.73
CA ASP A 198 9.58 -18.30 1.82
C ASP A 198 8.68 -18.11 0.58
N THR A 199 9.22 -18.37 -0.61
CA THR A 199 8.42 -18.33 -1.85
C THR A 199 7.35 -19.42 -1.85
N LEU A 200 7.66 -20.60 -1.33
CA LEU A 200 6.72 -21.71 -1.19
C LEU A 200 5.60 -21.36 -0.20
N LEU A 201 5.93 -20.76 0.95
CA LEU A 201 4.96 -20.28 1.94
C LEU A 201 3.99 -19.28 1.29
N HIS A 202 4.53 -18.30 0.57
CA HIS A 202 3.73 -17.29 -0.12
C HIS A 202 2.76 -17.94 -1.12
N GLU A 203 3.24 -18.80 -2.01
CA GLU A 203 2.37 -19.41 -3.02
C GLU A 203 1.34 -20.36 -2.39
N LEU A 204 1.69 -21.06 -1.31
CA LEU A 204 0.79 -21.91 -0.56
C LEU A 204 -0.34 -21.12 0.13
N LEU A 205 -0.01 -19.99 0.77
CA LEU A 205 -1.02 -19.09 1.35
C LEU A 205 -1.96 -18.54 0.27
N ARG A 206 -1.47 -18.26 -0.94
CA ARG A 206 -2.34 -17.88 -2.06
C ARG A 206 -3.25 -19.02 -2.53
N CYS A 207 -2.81 -20.28 -2.48
CA CYS A 207 -3.69 -21.43 -2.72
C CYS A 207 -4.82 -21.48 -1.68
N LEU A 208 -4.50 -21.32 -0.39
CA LEU A 208 -5.50 -21.29 0.68
C LEU A 208 -6.48 -20.13 0.53
N LYS A 209 -5.99 -18.93 0.19
CA LYS A 209 -6.85 -17.78 -0.13
C LYS A 209 -7.76 -18.07 -1.33
N GLY A 210 -7.26 -18.73 -2.37
CA GLY A 210 -8.07 -19.15 -3.52
C GLY A 210 -9.20 -20.10 -3.13
N LEU A 211 -8.92 -21.06 -2.24
CA LEU A 211 -9.91 -22.01 -1.71
C LEU A 211 -11.06 -21.32 -0.96
N CYS A 212 -10.80 -20.20 -0.28
CA CYS A 212 -11.80 -19.43 0.48
C CYS A 212 -12.99 -18.92 -0.36
N THR A 213 -12.96 -19.08 -1.68
CA THR A 213 -14.06 -18.74 -2.59
C THR A 213 -15.16 -19.81 -2.68
N THR A 214 -14.95 -20.98 -2.07
CA THR A 214 -15.91 -22.11 -2.08
C THR A 214 -16.45 -22.42 -0.68
N ALA A 215 -17.75 -22.76 -0.59
CA ALA A 215 -18.40 -23.06 0.68
C ALA A 215 -17.79 -24.29 1.39
N THR A 216 -17.40 -25.32 0.62
CA THR A 216 -16.78 -26.54 1.15
C THR A 216 -15.45 -26.24 1.84
N ALA A 217 -14.60 -25.41 1.23
CA ALA A 217 -13.33 -25.01 1.84
C ALA A 217 -13.55 -24.15 3.09
N LEU A 218 -14.50 -23.22 3.08
CA LEU A 218 -14.81 -22.38 4.23
C LEU A 218 -15.30 -23.22 5.42
N LYS A 219 -16.05 -24.30 5.17
CA LYS A 219 -16.46 -25.25 6.20
C LYS A 219 -15.24 -25.98 6.78
N GLN A 220 -14.34 -26.51 5.94
CA GLN A 220 -13.11 -27.15 6.42
C GLN A 220 -12.19 -26.19 7.17
N LEU A 221 -12.06 -24.93 6.72
CA LEU A 221 -11.31 -23.89 7.43
C LEU A 221 -11.87 -23.64 8.83
N LYS A 222 -13.19 -23.67 8.99
CA LYS A 222 -13.84 -23.59 10.31
C LYS A 222 -13.51 -24.80 11.19
N GLU A 223 -13.44 -26.00 10.63
CA GLU A 223 -13.11 -27.22 11.39
C GLU A 223 -11.68 -27.22 11.92
N ILE A 224 -10.74 -26.56 11.22
CA ILE A 224 -9.32 -26.47 11.61
C ILE A 224 -8.92 -25.11 12.22
N SER A 225 -9.88 -24.21 12.47
CA SER A 225 -9.60 -22.83 12.92
C SER A 225 -8.73 -22.79 14.18
N ALA A 226 -9.03 -23.68 15.13
CA ALA A 226 -8.39 -23.75 16.44
C ALA A 226 -6.91 -24.16 16.41
N THR A 227 -6.44 -24.77 15.32
CA THR A 227 -5.01 -25.11 15.15
C THR A 227 -4.35 -24.21 14.13
N LEU A 228 -5.06 -23.86 13.05
CA LEU A 228 -4.49 -23.10 11.94
C LEU A 228 -4.25 -21.63 12.29
N TYR A 229 -5.26 -20.93 12.83
CA TYR A 229 -5.15 -19.48 13.05
C TYR A 229 -4.18 -19.11 14.17
N PRO A 230 -4.15 -19.81 15.32
CA PRO A 230 -3.12 -19.56 16.32
C PRO A 230 -1.70 -19.76 15.77
N ALA A 231 -1.48 -20.81 14.98
CA ALA A 231 -0.17 -21.06 14.38
C ALA A 231 0.22 -19.93 13.42
N LEU A 232 -0.68 -19.50 12.55
CA LEU A 232 -0.44 -18.41 11.60
C LEU A 232 -0.17 -17.07 12.31
N LEU A 233 -0.93 -16.77 13.36
CA LEU A 233 -0.73 -15.56 14.17
C LEU A 233 0.57 -15.62 14.97
N ALA A 234 0.95 -16.79 15.51
CA ALA A 234 2.22 -16.98 16.20
C ALA A 234 3.41 -16.73 15.27
N MET A 235 3.35 -17.21 14.03
CA MET A 235 4.38 -16.92 13.02
C MET A 235 4.41 -15.43 12.64
N LEU A 236 3.25 -14.77 12.55
CA LEU A 236 3.16 -13.36 12.19
C LEU A 236 3.66 -12.43 13.31
N PHE A 237 3.32 -12.75 14.56
CA PHE A 237 3.62 -11.93 15.74
C PHE A 237 4.85 -12.40 16.51
N ASP A 238 5.72 -13.19 15.87
CA ASP A 238 6.92 -13.74 16.48
C ASP A 238 7.85 -12.65 17.02
N GLU A 239 8.25 -12.75 18.30
CA GLU A 239 9.10 -11.73 18.95
C GLU A 239 10.50 -11.67 18.32
N GLU A 240 10.99 -12.78 17.78
CA GLU A 240 12.29 -12.88 17.10
C GLU A 240 12.23 -12.45 15.63
N HIS A 241 11.05 -12.04 15.14
CA HIS A 241 10.80 -11.62 13.76
C HIS A 241 11.19 -12.69 12.73
N LYS A 242 11.01 -13.98 13.08
CA LYS A 242 11.21 -15.15 12.18
C LYS A 242 10.03 -15.39 11.22
N GLY A 243 8.99 -14.57 11.32
CA GLY A 243 7.86 -14.55 10.38
C GLY A 243 8.26 -14.14 8.96
N PRO A 244 7.35 -14.25 7.98
CA PRO A 244 7.61 -13.78 6.63
C PRO A 244 7.90 -12.27 6.62
N SER A 245 8.96 -11.85 5.93
CA SER A 245 9.38 -10.44 5.85
C SER A 245 8.49 -9.61 4.91
N GLU A 246 8.03 -10.21 3.81
CA GLU A 246 7.23 -9.55 2.78
C GLU A 246 5.80 -9.20 3.28
N PHE A 247 5.41 -7.93 3.13
CA PHE A 247 4.08 -7.46 3.53
C PHE A 247 2.95 -8.19 2.82
N THR A 248 3.15 -8.56 1.56
CA THR A 248 2.15 -9.31 0.78
C THR A 248 1.92 -10.71 1.36
N THR A 249 2.96 -11.39 1.85
CA THR A 249 2.84 -12.69 2.52
C THR A 249 2.14 -12.57 3.87
N ARG A 250 2.52 -11.56 4.66
CA ARG A 250 1.88 -11.25 5.95
C ARG A 250 0.41 -10.87 5.77
N GLU A 251 0.08 -10.14 4.71
CA GLU A 251 -1.28 -9.77 4.37
C GLU A 251 -2.14 -10.99 4.06
N LEU A 252 -1.63 -11.96 3.28
CA LEU A 252 -2.37 -13.19 2.98
C LEU A 252 -2.83 -13.92 4.26
N ILE A 253 -2.02 -13.90 5.32
CA ILE A 253 -2.37 -14.51 6.61
C ILE A 253 -3.62 -13.84 7.19
N ILE A 254 -3.63 -12.50 7.25
CA ILE A 254 -4.76 -11.74 7.77
C ILE A 254 -5.97 -11.87 6.84
N GLU A 255 -5.79 -11.92 5.53
CA GLU A 255 -6.88 -12.12 4.57
C GLU A 255 -7.55 -13.48 4.73
N ILE A 256 -6.78 -14.56 5.00
CA ILE A 256 -7.34 -15.89 5.26
C ILE A 256 -8.15 -15.88 6.57
N ILE A 257 -7.64 -15.24 7.62
CA ILE A 257 -8.37 -15.07 8.88
C ILE A 257 -9.61 -14.20 8.68
N PHE A 258 -9.51 -13.14 7.88
CA PHE A 258 -10.63 -12.27 7.56
C PHE A 258 -11.69 -12.99 6.72
N ALA A 259 -11.30 -13.89 5.81
CA ALA A 259 -12.22 -14.73 5.04
C ALA A 259 -13.07 -15.62 5.97
N HIS A 260 -12.50 -16.11 7.07
CA HIS A 260 -13.22 -16.91 8.06
C HIS A 260 -14.40 -16.17 8.69
N ILE A 261 -14.26 -14.88 8.98
CA ILE A 261 -15.34 -14.09 9.58
C ILE A 261 -16.25 -13.44 8.53
N SER A 262 -15.69 -12.94 7.42
CA SER A 262 -16.43 -12.23 6.37
C SER A 262 -17.37 -13.11 5.56
N MET A 263 -17.06 -14.40 5.43
CA MET A 263 -17.89 -15.38 4.71
C MET A 263 -18.78 -16.21 5.64
N ALA A 264 -18.82 -15.88 6.94
CA ALA A 264 -19.64 -16.58 7.90
C ALA A 264 -21.13 -16.19 7.78
N PRO A 265 -22.06 -17.13 8.03
CA PRO A 265 -23.46 -16.78 8.24
C PRO A 265 -23.61 -15.81 9.42
N GLU A 266 -24.58 -14.88 9.34
CA GLU A 266 -24.79 -13.86 10.37
C GLU A 266 -25.00 -14.45 11.78
N ALA A 267 -25.67 -15.61 11.87
CA ALA A 267 -25.89 -16.34 13.11
C ALA A 267 -24.61 -16.89 13.78
N GLU A 268 -23.51 -17.00 13.03
CA GLU A 268 -22.24 -17.52 13.53
C GLU A 268 -21.22 -16.41 13.84
N LEU A 269 -21.49 -15.16 13.46
CA LEU A 269 -20.53 -14.06 13.55
C LEU A 269 -20.02 -13.84 14.97
N GLU A 270 -20.90 -13.80 15.97
CA GLU A 270 -20.50 -13.59 17.36
C GLU A 270 -19.55 -14.68 17.86
N SER A 271 -19.89 -15.95 17.58
CA SER A 271 -19.08 -17.10 18.00
C SER A 271 -17.69 -17.08 17.36
N ARG A 272 -17.62 -16.85 16.04
CA ARG A 272 -16.35 -16.78 15.30
C ARG A 272 -15.52 -15.57 15.71
N ALA A 273 -16.15 -14.42 15.94
CA ALA A 273 -15.44 -13.22 16.41
C ALA A 273 -14.85 -13.44 17.81
N THR A 274 -15.62 -14.05 18.72
CA THR A 274 -15.14 -14.36 20.08
C THR A 274 -13.95 -15.33 20.05
N GLU A 275 -14.02 -16.36 19.20
CA GLU A 275 -12.93 -17.31 18.98
C GLU A 275 -11.66 -16.62 18.46
N LEU A 276 -11.78 -15.85 17.37
CA LEU A 276 -10.65 -15.11 16.78
C LEU A 276 -10.05 -14.08 17.73
N LEU A 277 -10.89 -13.38 18.51
CA LEU A 277 -10.42 -12.46 19.55
C LEU A 277 -9.65 -13.20 20.64
N GLY A 278 -10.00 -14.46 20.95
CA GLY A 278 -9.22 -15.32 21.83
C GLY A 278 -7.82 -15.61 21.29
N TYR A 279 -7.68 -15.87 20.00
CA TYR A 279 -6.38 -16.13 19.36
C TYR A 279 -5.52 -14.87 19.18
N LEU A 280 -6.16 -13.70 19.03
CA LEU A 280 -5.48 -12.41 18.91
C LEU A 280 -5.05 -11.81 20.26
N LYS A 281 -5.59 -12.32 21.38
CA LYS A 281 -5.21 -11.86 22.71
C LYS A 281 -3.74 -12.20 22.99
N ASP A 282 -3.05 -11.26 23.62
CA ASP A 282 -1.67 -11.45 24.03
C ASP A 282 -1.56 -12.69 24.94
N PRO A 283 -0.53 -13.54 24.75
CA PRO A 283 -0.36 -14.73 25.57
C PRO A 283 -0.07 -14.30 27.02
N VAL A 284 -0.72 -14.97 27.97
CA VAL A 284 -0.50 -14.74 29.40
C VAL A 284 0.93 -15.17 29.74
N LYS A 285 1.81 -14.21 30.02
CA LYS A 285 3.20 -14.51 30.39
C LYS A 285 3.24 -15.04 31.82
N GLU A 286 3.94 -16.14 32.08
CA GLU A 286 4.09 -16.75 33.42
C GLU A 286 4.52 -15.73 34.50
N LYS A 287 5.33 -14.72 34.11
CA LYS A 287 5.77 -13.65 35.01
C LYS A 287 4.62 -12.79 35.58
N GLU A 288 3.54 -12.61 34.83
CA GLU A 288 2.34 -11.90 35.32
C GLU A 288 1.60 -12.72 36.38
N SER A 289 1.61 -14.06 36.27
CA SER A 289 1.00 -14.96 37.25
C SER A 289 1.72 -14.96 38.61
N SER A 290 3.03 -14.63 38.63
CA SER A 290 3.85 -14.54 39.84
C SER A 290 3.88 -13.14 40.46
N THR A 291 3.15 -12.17 39.91
CA THR A 291 3.20 -10.78 40.35
C THR A 291 2.29 -10.55 41.57
N VAL A 292 2.81 -9.85 42.58
CA VAL A 292 2.11 -9.58 43.84
C VAL A 292 0.85 -8.72 43.64
N PRO A 293 -0.24 -8.93 44.42
CA PRO A 293 -1.55 -8.31 44.19
C PRO A 293 -1.57 -6.78 44.14
N PHE A 294 -0.72 -6.08 44.90
CA PHE A 294 -0.69 -4.61 44.89
C PHE A 294 -0.12 -4.05 43.57
N ILE A 295 0.77 -4.78 42.89
CA ILE A 295 1.30 -4.39 41.57
C ILE A 295 0.23 -4.65 40.49
N LEU A 296 -0.51 -5.75 40.61
CA LEU A 296 -1.63 -6.06 39.70
C LEU A 296 -2.72 -4.98 39.73
N GLN A 297 -2.96 -4.35 40.89
CA GLN A 297 -3.90 -3.24 41.02
C GLN A 297 -3.48 -1.97 40.25
N MET A 298 -2.19 -1.79 39.96
CA MET A 298 -1.68 -0.66 39.20
C MET A 298 -1.58 -0.95 37.70
N HIS A 299 -1.57 -2.22 37.30
CA HIS A 299 -1.42 -2.62 35.92
C HIS A 299 -2.77 -2.58 35.21
N GLN A 300 -2.91 -1.67 34.24
CA GLN A 300 -4.05 -1.72 33.32
C GLN A 300 -3.80 -2.84 32.30
N PRO A 301 -4.66 -3.88 32.21
CA PRO A 301 -4.49 -4.94 31.23
C PRO A 301 -4.63 -4.37 29.82
N ARG A 302 -3.72 -4.77 28.93
CA ARG A 302 -3.71 -4.37 27.53
C ARG A 302 -3.69 -5.64 26.69
N PRO A 303 -4.86 -6.23 26.42
CA PRO A 303 -4.94 -7.60 25.92
C PRO A 303 -4.53 -7.77 24.45
N TYR A 304 -4.22 -6.69 23.71
CA TYR A 304 -3.90 -6.75 22.28
C TYR A 304 -2.63 -5.94 21.94
N GLN A 305 -1.64 -5.87 22.84
CA GLN A 305 -0.43 -5.09 22.60
C GLN A 305 0.42 -5.67 21.48
N VAL A 306 0.51 -7.00 21.38
CA VAL A 306 1.35 -7.65 20.37
C VAL A 306 0.80 -7.34 18.98
N TRP A 307 -0.52 -7.49 18.81
CA TRP A 307 -1.18 -7.13 17.56
C TRP A 307 -1.04 -5.61 17.25
N CYS A 308 -1.24 -4.73 18.24
CA CYS A 308 -1.05 -3.30 18.01
C CYS A 308 0.40 -2.93 17.68
N LYS A 309 1.37 -3.63 18.28
CA LYS A 309 2.82 -3.41 18.08
C LYS A 309 3.22 -3.76 16.66
N GLU A 310 2.72 -4.87 16.12
CA GLU A 310 2.93 -5.28 14.74
C GLU A 310 2.59 -4.14 13.76
N MET A 311 1.35 -3.66 13.81
CA MET A 311 0.91 -2.56 12.94
C MET A 311 1.66 -1.25 13.21
N SER A 312 2.03 -1.00 14.47
CA SER A 312 2.81 0.18 14.85
C SER A 312 4.23 0.16 14.29
N ASN A 313 4.86 -1.00 14.17
CA ASN A 313 6.18 -1.16 13.59
C ASN A 313 6.15 -0.83 12.09
N VAL A 314 5.22 -1.44 11.36
CA VAL A 314 5.03 -1.15 9.92
C VAL A 314 4.74 0.33 9.67
N THR A 315 3.91 0.95 10.51
CA THR A 315 3.60 2.38 10.40
C THR A 315 4.86 3.25 10.54
N LYS A 316 5.77 2.92 11.46
CA LYS A 316 7.02 3.68 11.66
C LYS A 316 8.01 3.52 10.51
N GLU A 317 8.02 2.36 9.88
CA GLU A 317 8.94 2.04 8.77
C GLU A 317 8.50 2.71 7.46
N VAL A 318 7.19 2.86 7.25
CA VAL A 318 6.63 3.18 5.94
C VAL A 318 6.06 4.60 5.82
N PHE A 319 5.54 5.21 6.90
CA PHE A 319 4.72 6.43 6.75
C PHE A 319 5.50 7.76 6.59
N TRP A 320 6.84 7.76 6.53
CA TRP A 320 7.62 8.99 6.69
C TRP A 320 7.59 10.00 5.53
N ILE A 321 7.12 9.62 4.32
CA ILE A 321 7.20 10.49 3.13
C ILE A 321 5.92 11.32 2.89
N PHE A 322 4.75 10.77 3.20
CA PHE A 322 3.46 11.31 2.71
C PHE A 322 2.46 11.58 3.86
N ILE A 323 2.96 12.17 4.95
CA ILE A 323 2.15 12.59 6.10
C ILE A 323 1.78 14.08 6.01
N HIS A 324 0.50 14.37 6.23
CA HIS A 324 -0.05 15.69 6.49
C HIS A 324 -0.83 15.65 7.81
N HIS A 325 -0.25 16.19 8.89
CA HIS A 325 -0.82 16.11 10.24
C HIS A 325 -2.23 16.73 10.37
N LEU A 326 -2.57 17.66 9.48
CA LEU A 326 -3.88 18.32 9.40
C LEU A 326 -4.94 17.50 8.66
N ASN A 327 -4.60 16.33 8.11
CA ASN A 327 -5.59 15.45 7.51
C ASN A 327 -6.63 15.06 8.56
N VAL A 328 -7.89 15.06 8.13
CA VAL A 328 -9.05 14.67 8.93
C VAL A 328 -9.79 13.59 8.17
N ILE A 329 -10.11 12.47 8.81
CA ILE A 329 -10.99 11.49 8.17
C ILE A 329 -12.44 11.99 8.28
N PRO A 330 -13.15 12.16 7.16
CA PRO A 330 -14.52 12.64 7.17
C PRO A 330 -15.45 11.62 7.83
N VAL A 331 -16.48 12.13 8.50
CA VAL A 331 -17.57 11.29 9.02
C VAL A 331 -18.33 10.67 7.84
N PRO A 332 -18.67 9.37 7.87
CA PRO A 332 -19.55 8.78 6.88
C PRO A 332 -20.91 9.52 6.82
N PRO A 333 -21.51 9.68 5.64
CA PRO A 333 -22.84 10.26 5.53
C PRO A 333 -23.86 9.41 6.29
N GLN A 334 -24.80 10.06 6.97
CA GLN A 334 -25.91 9.38 7.62
C GLN A 334 -26.79 8.68 6.55
N PRO A 335 -27.28 7.46 6.81
CA PRO A 335 -28.19 6.79 5.89
C PRO A 335 -29.44 7.64 5.68
N SER A 336 -29.95 7.67 4.45
CA SER A 336 -31.20 8.39 4.15
C SER A 336 -32.37 7.73 4.87
N ARG A 337 -33.42 8.50 5.18
CA ARG A 337 -34.65 7.97 5.81
C ARG A 337 -35.32 6.85 5.00
N ASP A 338 -35.07 6.81 3.70
CA ASP A 338 -35.62 5.81 2.78
C ASP A 338 -34.78 4.52 2.72
N THR A 339 -33.64 4.47 3.41
CA THR A 339 -32.78 3.28 3.44
C THR A 339 -33.36 2.25 4.41
N PRO A 340 -33.60 0.99 3.99
CA PRO A 340 -34.11 -0.03 4.90
C PRO A 340 -33.13 -0.24 6.07
N SER A 341 -33.69 -0.43 7.27
CA SER A 341 -32.90 -0.73 8.46
C SER A 341 -32.11 -2.01 8.24
N LYS A 342 -30.79 -1.90 8.34
CA LYS A 342 -29.85 -3.02 8.26
C LYS A 342 -29.37 -3.36 9.66
N THR A 343 -28.97 -4.61 9.86
CA THR A 343 -28.30 -5.01 11.10
C THR A 343 -26.97 -4.28 11.23
N TYR A 344 -26.49 -4.11 12.47
CA TYR A 344 -25.22 -3.43 12.74
C TYR A 344 -24.07 -4.03 11.91
N ALA A 345 -23.99 -5.37 11.87
CA ALA A 345 -23.04 -6.09 11.04
C ALA A 345 -23.16 -5.69 9.56
N LYS A 346 -24.35 -5.76 8.96
CA LYS A 346 -24.54 -5.39 7.54
C LYS A 346 -24.22 -3.92 7.23
N THR A 347 -24.30 -3.02 8.20
CA THR A 347 -23.99 -1.60 8.03
C THR A 347 -22.49 -1.32 8.15
N HIS A 348 -21.81 -1.95 9.11
CA HIS A 348 -20.45 -1.58 9.52
C HIS A 348 -19.38 -2.64 9.26
N PHE A 349 -19.75 -3.82 8.76
CA PHE A 349 -18.77 -4.82 8.34
C PHE A 349 -18.00 -4.30 7.12
N PRO A 350 -16.66 -4.49 7.04
CA PRO A 350 -15.88 -4.01 5.91
C PRO A 350 -16.37 -4.56 4.58
N GLY A 351 -16.60 -3.65 3.62
CA GLY A 351 -16.97 -3.98 2.26
C GLY A 351 -15.76 -4.27 1.37
N GLN A 352 -16.02 -4.77 0.17
CA GLN A 352 -14.99 -4.88 -0.87
C GLN A 352 -14.49 -3.49 -1.26
N ARG A 353 -13.17 -3.31 -1.30
CA ARG A 353 -12.54 -2.07 -1.75
C ARG A 353 -12.68 -1.91 -3.26
N ALA A 354 -12.76 -0.67 -3.71
CA ALA A 354 -12.73 -0.35 -5.13
C ALA A 354 -11.41 -0.82 -5.76
N ILE A 355 -11.49 -1.31 -6.99
CA ILE A 355 -10.29 -1.71 -7.74
C ILE A 355 -9.46 -0.47 -8.01
N VAL A 356 -8.21 -0.49 -7.57
CA VAL A 356 -7.28 0.60 -7.78
C VAL A 356 -6.68 0.45 -9.18
N PRO A 357 -6.77 1.47 -10.06
CA PRO A 357 -6.19 1.41 -11.38
C PRO A 357 -4.66 1.32 -11.29
N ALA A 358 -4.04 0.62 -12.25
CA ALA A 358 -2.60 0.52 -12.32
C ALA A 358 -1.97 1.93 -12.43
N ALA A 359 -1.06 2.25 -11.51
CA ALA A 359 -0.33 3.51 -11.48
C ALA A 359 1.11 3.27 -10.97
N PRO A 360 2.08 4.16 -11.24
CA PRO A 360 3.49 3.93 -10.89
C PRO A 360 3.79 3.71 -9.40
N TYR A 361 2.91 4.18 -8.51
CA TYR A 361 3.04 4.01 -7.06
C TYR A 361 2.30 2.76 -6.53
N VAL A 362 1.58 2.03 -7.38
CA VAL A 362 0.85 0.81 -7.03
C VAL A 362 1.79 -0.39 -7.20
N GLY A 363 1.84 -1.27 -6.19
CA GLY A 363 2.68 -2.47 -6.18
C GLY A 363 4.13 -2.25 -5.77
N GLY A 364 4.46 -1.11 -5.16
CA GLY A 364 5.72 -0.92 -4.44
C GLY A 364 5.61 -1.34 -2.97
N VAL A 365 6.74 -1.46 -2.26
CA VAL A 365 6.79 -1.88 -0.85
C VAL A 365 5.89 -1.05 0.09
N GLU A 366 5.78 0.26 -0.17
CA GLU A 366 4.93 1.16 0.59
C GLU A 366 3.44 0.93 0.30
N TRP A 367 3.10 0.61 -0.95
CA TRP A 367 1.74 0.23 -1.32
C TRP A 367 1.35 -1.07 -0.61
N ASP A 368 2.20 -2.08 -0.64
CA ASP A 368 1.91 -3.37 -0.01
C ASP A 368 1.78 -3.25 1.50
N ALA A 369 2.67 -2.49 2.15
CA ALA A 369 2.59 -2.22 3.58
C ALA A 369 1.30 -1.48 4.00
N THR A 370 0.85 -0.50 3.20
CA THR A 370 -0.36 0.24 3.52
C THR A 370 -1.63 -0.57 3.27
N ASN A 371 -1.64 -1.48 2.29
CA ASN A 371 -2.73 -2.45 2.13
C ASN A 371 -2.74 -3.46 3.28
N TYR A 372 -1.59 -4.00 3.66
CA TYR A 372 -1.45 -4.87 4.83
C TYR A 372 -2.02 -4.23 6.11
N LEU A 373 -1.69 -2.96 6.37
CA LEU A 373 -2.25 -2.20 7.49
C LEU A 373 -3.77 -2.01 7.37
N ALA A 374 -4.28 -1.69 6.19
CA ALA A 374 -5.71 -1.56 5.94
C ALA A 374 -6.46 -2.88 6.13
N THR A 375 -5.85 -4.01 5.77
CA THR A 375 -6.39 -5.36 5.94
C THR A 375 -6.48 -5.74 7.43
N HIS A 376 -5.53 -5.33 8.26
CA HIS A 376 -5.66 -5.45 9.71
C HIS A 376 -6.80 -4.62 10.31
N ILE A 377 -7.00 -3.39 9.83
CA ILE A 377 -8.11 -2.54 10.30
C ILE A 377 -9.46 -3.13 9.85
N ASP A 378 -9.52 -3.73 8.66
CA ASP A 378 -10.72 -4.48 8.25
C ASP A 378 -10.99 -5.67 9.18
N LEU A 379 -9.96 -6.46 9.52
CA LEU A 379 -10.16 -7.54 10.50
C LEU A 379 -10.71 -7.00 11.82
N LEU A 380 -10.14 -5.92 12.34
CA LEU A 380 -10.63 -5.24 13.55
C LEU A 380 -12.10 -4.80 13.41
N ASN A 381 -12.45 -4.15 12.31
CA ASN A 381 -13.81 -3.69 12.03
C ASN A 381 -14.79 -4.87 11.91
N GLY A 382 -14.40 -5.94 11.22
CA GLY A 382 -15.19 -7.16 11.08
C GLY A 382 -15.46 -7.82 12.42
N LEU A 383 -14.45 -7.90 13.29
CA LEU A 383 -14.60 -8.43 14.66
C LEU A 383 -15.55 -7.58 15.50
N ILE A 384 -15.41 -6.25 15.48
CA ILE A 384 -16.32 -5.36 16.20
C ILE A 384 -17.76 -5.45 15.66
N ALA A 385 -17.92 -5.42 14.33
CA ALA A 385 -19.23 -5.47 13.68
C ALA A 385 -19.97 -6.80 13.93
N SER A 386 -19.22 -7.86 14.24
CA SER A 386 -19.75 -9.20 14.54
C SER A 386 -20.28 -9.37 15.96
N LEU A 387 -20.02 -8.42 16.87
CA LEU A 387 -20.57 -8.46 18.23
C LEU A 387 -21.97 -7.83 18.27
N PRO A 388 -22.98 -8.52 18.84
CA PRO A 388 -24.38 -8.12 18.69
C PRO A 388 -24.75 -6.88 19.49
N THR A 389 -24.19 -6.73 20.69
CA THR A 389 -24.57 -5.65 21.60
C THR A 389 -23.58 -4.49 21.54
N ARG A 390 -24.12 -3.27 21.64
CA ARG A 390 -23.32 -2.05 21.79
C ARG A 390 -22.35 -2.12 22.97
N GLN A 391 -22.77 -2.73 24.08
CA GLN A 391 -21.93 -2.90 25.26
C GLN A 391 -20.72 -3.78 24.96
N ALA A 392 -20.90 -4.93 24.30
CA ALA A 392 -19.79 -5.80 23.92
C ALA A 392 -18.83 -5.11 22.94
N ARG A 393 -19.35 -4.38 21.95
CA ARG A 393 -18.55 -3.60 21.00
C ARG A 393 -17.72 -2.53 21.68
N ASN A 394 -18.31 -1.76 22.60
CA ASN A 394 -17.61 -0.72 23.34
C ASN A 394 -16.61 -1.28 24.36
N LEU A 395 -16.88 -2.46 24.94
CA LEU A 395 -15.90 -3.17 25.75
C LEU A 395 -14.66 -3.53 24.91
N LEU A 396 -14.86 -4.12 23.73
CA LEU A 396 -13.75 -4.43 22.81
C LEU A 396 -13.02 -3.15 22.35
N ARG A 397 -13.73 -2.07 22.02
CA ARG A 397 -13.08 -0.78 21.71
C ARG A 397 -12.24 -0.26 22.88
N GLN A 398 -12.70 -0.40 24.11
CA GLN A 398 -11.94 -0.03 25.29
C GLN A 398 -10.65 -0.87 25.41
N GLU A 399 -10.73 -2.19 25.24
CA GLU A 399 -9.57 -3.10 25.26
C GLU A 399 -8.55 -2.79 24.16
N LEU A 400 -9.03 -2.49 22.94
CA LEU A 400 -8.19 -2.06 21.82
C LEU A 400 -7.58 -0.68 22.07
N LYS A 401 -8.34 0.26 22.65
CA LYS A 401 -7.87 1.61 22.98
C LYS A 401 -6.72 1.56 23.98
N VAL A 402 -6.87 0.82 25.08
CA VAL A 402 -5.79 0.70 26.09
C VAL A 402 -4.58 -0.03 25.53
N SER A 403 -4.78 -0.92 24.55
CA SER A 403 -3.70 -1.60 23.82
C SER A 403 -2.97 -0.69 22.80
N GLY A 404 -3.56 0.45 22.42
CA GLY A 404 -2.92 1.50 21.63
C GLY A 404 -3.54 1.78 20.25
N PHE A 405 -4.61 1.07 19.86
CA PHE A 405 -5.17 1.14 18.50
C PHE A 405 -5.65 2.54 18.10
N GLU A 406 -6.30 3.30 18.99
CA GLU A 406 -6.76 4.66 18.65
C GLU A 406 -5.60 5.62 18.38
N LYS A 407 -4.51 5.49 19.14
CA LYS A 407 -3.30 6.29 18.92
C LYS A 407 -2.66 5.95 17.57
N LEU A 408 -2.61 4.66 17.24
CA LEU A 408 -2.11 4.17 15.97
C LEU A 408 -2.96 4.68 14.79
N MET A 409 -4.28 4.48 14.82
CA MET A 409 -5.18 4.98 13.77
C MET A 409 -5.14 6.51 13.66
N GLY A 410 -4.99 7.21 14.79
CA GLY A 410 -4.75 8.64 14.83
C GLY A 410 -3.41 9.06 14.21
N HIS A 411 -2.41 8.19 14.14
CA HIS A 411 -1.19 8.44 13.35
C HIS A 411 -1.44 8.14 11.88
N MET A 412 -2.06 7.00 11.58
CA MET A 412 -2.33 6.54 10.22
C MET A 412 -3.21 7.50 9.43
N ARG A 413 -4.18 8.17 10.08
CA ARG A 413 -4.99 9.26 9.50
C ARG A 413 -4.15 10.27 8.73
N ALA A 414 -2.96 10.57 9.23
CA ALA A 414 -2.14 11.63 8.69
C ALA A 414 -1.58 11.29 7.29
N CYS A 415 -1.64 10.04 6.84
CA CYS A 415 -1.19 9.66 5.51
C CYS A 415 -2.02 10.30 4.40
N ASN A 416 -1.45 10.41 3.20
CA ASN A 416 -2.14 11.03 2.06
C ASN A 416 -3.33 10.17 1.57
N PRO A 417 -4.57 10.69 1.58
CA PRO A 417 -5.76 9.92 1.21
C PRO A 417 -5.80 9.52 -0.27
N LYS A 418 -5.08 10.22 -1.15
CA LYS A 418 -5.01 9.89 -2.58
C LYS A 418 -4.16 8.64 -2.82
N TYR A 419 -3.06 8.50 -2.08
CA TYR A 419 -2.11 7.39 -2.26
C TYR A 419 -2.42 6.20 -1.35
N TYR A 420 -3.02 6.44 -0.18
CA TYR A 420 -3.36 5.38 0.79
C TYR A 420 -4.86 5.38 1.11
N GLY A 421 -5.68 5.40 0.06
CA GLY A 421 -7.14 5.38 0.18
C GLY A 421 -7.64 4.21 1.03
N ALA A 422 -7.05 3.02 0.88
CA ALA A 422 -7.42 1.83 1.65
C ALA A 422 -7.33 2.02 3.17
N VAL A 423 -6.29 2.73 3.64
CA VAL A 423 -6.13 3.06 5.07
C VAL A 423 -7.21 4.04 5.53
N HIS A 424 -7.49 5.09 4.73
CA HIS A 424 -8.54 6.05 5.06
C HIS A 424 -9.93 5.41 5.06
N ASP A 425 -10.21 4.52 4.11
CA ASP A 425 -11.49 3.85 3.98
C ASP A 425 -11.74 2.88 5.14
N SER A 426 -10.74 2.08 5.52
CA SER A 426 -10.86 1.17 6.67
C SER A 426 -11.03 1.92 8.01
N VAL A 427 -10.29 3.02 8.22
CA VAL A 427 -10.49 3.85 9.42
C VAL A 427 -11.84 4.58 9.38
N LYS A 428 -12.32 5.00 8.20
CA LYS A 428 -13.66 5.59 8.03
C LYS A 428 -14.77 4.62 8.45
N VAL A 429 -14.65 3.33 8.12
CA VAL A 429 -15.58 2.28 8.59
C VAL A 429 -15.57 2.21 10.12
N TRP A 430 -14.38 2.19 10.74
CA TRP A 430 -14.25 2.21 12.21
C TRP A 430 -14.97 3.41 12.84
N ILE A 431 -14.80 4.59 12.25
CA ILE A 431 -15.43 5.84 12.70
C ILE A 431 -16.96 5.77 12.62
N GLY A 432 -17.51 5.27 11.49
CA GLY A 432 -18.95 5.12 11.33
C GLY A 432 -19.55 4.20 12.39
N ALA A 433 -18.91 3.05 12.58
CA ALA A 433 -19.29 2.06 13.57
C ALA A 433 -19.25 2.62 15.01
N ALA A 434 -18.17 3.34 15.33
CA ALA A 434 -17.96 3.98 16.63
C ALA A 434 -19.01 5.06 16.92
N LEU A 435 -19.37 5.88 15.92
CA LEU A 435 -20.39 6.92 16.08
C LEU A 435 -21.79 6.35 16.37
N GLU A 436 -22.17 5.24 15.72
CA GLU A 436 -23.46 4.58 16.00
C GLU A 436 -23.52 4.01 17.43
N ASP A 437 -22.37 3.70 18.03
CA ASP A 437 -22.25 3.23 19.42
C ASP A 437 -21.98 4.36 20.44
N ASP A 438 -22.16 5.63 20.04
CA ASP A 438 -21.77 6.87 20.73
C ASP A 438 -20.36 6.81 21.36
N TRP A 439 -19.40 6.26 20.63
CA TRP A 439 -17.99 6.24 21.02
C TRP A 439 -17.27 7.50 20.55
N ASP A 440 -16.36 8.04 21.36
CA ASP A 440 -15.57 9.21 20.96
C ASP A 440 -14.59 8.87 19.84
N VAL A 441 -14.77 9.51 18.69
CA VAL A 441 -13.95 9.32 17.50
C VAL A 441 -12.93 10.44 17.28
N LYS A 442 -12.92 11.49 18.12
CA LYS A 442 -12.15 12.72 17.89
C LYS A 442 -10.66 12.44 17.68
N ASN A 443 -10.05 11.66 18.56
CA ASN A 443 -8.61 11.38 18.50
C ASN A 443 -8.20 10.60 17.25
N VAL A 444 -9.02 9.63 16.83
CA VAL A 444 -8.78 8.87 15.60
C VAL A 444 -8.96 9.78 14.38
N ARG A 445 -10.04 10.56 14.35
CA ARG A 445 -10.45 11.41 13.22
C ARG A 445 -9.63 12.66 13.00
N MET A 446 -9.10 13.27 14.06
CA MET A 446 -8.47 14.60 14.00
C MET A 446 -7.07 14.61 14.62
N GLY A 447 -6.70 13.55 15.34
CA GLY A 447 -5.43 13.44 16.05
C GLY A 447 -5.57 13.91 17.48
N SER A 448 -4.54 13.67 18.28
CA SER A 448 -4.49 14.23 19.62
C SER A 448 -4.45 15.76 19.52
N ALA A 449 -5.29 16.43 20.34
CA ALA A 449 -5.25 17.89 20.48
C ALA A 449 -3.94 18.38 21.11
N ASP A 450 -3.24 17.49 21.83
CA ASP A 450 -1.87 17.72 22.25
C ASP A 450 -0.98 17.64 21.03
N GLY A 451 -0.75 18.78 20.37
CA GLY A 451 0.20 18.97 19.28
C GLY A 451 1.67 18.63 19.62
N LYS A 452 1.93 17.85 20.67
CA LYS A 452 3.14 17.08 20.87
C LYS A 452 3.03 15.81 20.05
N SER A 453 3.08 15.96 18.73
CA SER A 453 3.71 14.90 17.94
C SER A 453 5.03 14.55 18.62
N SER A 454 5.41 13.28 18.65
CA SER A 454 6.76 12.87 18.96
C SER A 454 7.68 13.38 17.85
N VAL A 455 7.84 14.69 17.74
CA VAL A 455 8.97 15.29 17.09
C VAL A 455 10.12 14.84 17.98
N SER A 456 10.96 13.94 17.46
CA SER A 456 12.32 13.77 17.97
C SER A 456 12.83 15.16 18.37
N PRO A 457 13.40 15.36 19.57
CA PRO A 457 13.79 16.70 19.99
C PRO A 457 14.58 17.29 18.84
N ILE A 458 14.06 18.37 18.25
CA ILE A 458 14.82 19.18 17.31
C ILE A 458 16.12 19.40 18.08
N LYS A 459 17.22 18.81 17.60
CA LYS A 459 18.55 19.20 18.03
C LYS A 459 18.57 20.67 17.68
N GLN A 460 18.21 21.52 18.64
CA GLN A 460 18.57 22.90 18.65
C GLN A 460 20.08 22.80 18.65
N SER A 461 20.67 22.98 17.46
CA SER A 461 22.08 23.27 17.33
C SER A 461 22.38 24.28 18.42
N PRO A 462 23.26 23.98 19.39
CA PRO A 462 23.48 24.89 20.50
C PRO A 462 23.80 26.24 19.88
N LYS A 463 22.98 27.25 20.19
CA LYS A 463 23.28 28.63 19.82
C LYS A 463 24.70 28.84 20.34
N LYS A 464 25.67 28.97 19.42
CA LYS A 464 27.03 29.36 19.77
C LYS A 464 26.87 30.63 20.60
N LYS A 465 27.10 30.53 21.91
CA LYS A 465 27.56 31.70 22.66
C LYS A 465 28.80 32.14 21.88
N ALA A 466 28.85 33.41 21.49
CA ALA A 466 30.00 33.99 20.82
C ALA A 466 31.18 33.95 21.80
N GLU A 467 31.84 32.80 21.86
CA GLU A 467 33.10 32.61 22.56
C GLU A 467 34.18 33.16 21.63
N LYS A 468 34.98 34.11 22.14
CA LYS A 468 36.10 34.67 21.38
C LYS A 468 37.07 33.54 21.03
N PRO A 469 37.67 33.56 19.82
CA PRO A 469 38.53 32.48 19.37
C PRO A 469 39.69 32.24 20.37
N PRO A 470 40.04 30.97 20.64
CA PRO A 470 41.06 30.62 21.63
C PRO A 470 42.41 31.20 21.21
N GLN A 471 42.99 32.00 22.10
CA GLN A 471 44.35 32.49 21.94
C GLN A 471 45.31 31.33 22.19
N LEU A 472 46.04 30.92 21.15
CA LEU A 472 47.17 30.01 21.26
C LEU A 472 48.25 30.70 22.11
N GLN A 473 48.45 30.25 23.35
CA GLN A 473 49.61 30.65 24.14
C GLN A 473 50.84 29.96 23.56
N ALA A 474 51.73 30.75 22.94
CA ALA A 474 53.04 30.26 22.51
C ALA A 474 53.84 29.81 23.76
N PRO A 475 54.46 28.62 23.74
CA PRO A 475 55.26 28.14 24.85
C PRO A 475 56.48 29.04 25.05
N LYS A 476 56.65 29.53 26.29
CA LYS A 476 57.82 30.28 26.71
C LYS A 476 59.05 29.36 26.63
N MET A 477 59.89 29.57 25.61
CA MET A 477 61.27 29.11 25.62
C MET A 477 62.12 30.19 26.28
N ASP A 478 62.70 29.84 27.41
CA ASP A 478 63.64 30.67 28.15
C ASP A 478 65.02 30.54 27.49
N VAL A 479 65.46 31.61 26.82
CA VAL A 479 66.84 31.82 26.42
C VAL A 479 67.15 33.28 26.70
N GLY A 480 67.86 33.52 27.80
CA GLY A 480 68.13 34.85 28.32
C GLY A 480 69.03 35.70 27.44
N LEU A 481 68.91 37.03 27.60
CA LEU A 481 70.02 37.97 27.68
C LEU A 481 69.48 39.40 27.97
N GLY A 482 69.91 39.99 29.09
CA GLY A 482 70.36 41.39 29.17
C GLY A 482 69.38 42.57 29.01
N LEU A 483 69.24 43.33 30.10
CA LEU A 483 69.13 44.80 30.18
C LEU A 483 68.02 45.57 29.41
N GLY A 484 67.21 46.30 30.19
CA GLY A 484 67.13 47.77 30.01
C GLY A 484 65.82 48.38 29.51
N LEU A 485 65.16 49.13 30.43
CA LEU A 485 64.52 50.45 30.22
C LEU A 485 63.25 50.58 29.35
N GLY A 486 62.14 50.91 30.03
CA GLY A 486 61.50 52.23 29.87
C GLY A 486 60.14 52.35 29.16
N PHE A 487 59.18 52.92 29.91
CA PHE A 487 58.13 53.90 29.50
C PHE A 487 57.04 53.46 28.47
N ASP A 488 55.78 53.90 28.46
CA ASP A 488 54.88 54.69 29.33
C ASP A 488 53.49 54.73 28.60
N LYS A 489 52.44 55.09 29.33
CA LYS A 489 51.18 55.78 28.92
C LYS A 489 50.10 55.17 28.01
N ASP A 490 48.95 54.92 28.67
CA ASP A 490 47.60 55.53 28.55
C ASP A 490 47.07 56.05 27.19
N ILE A 491 45.79 55.74 26.90
CA ILE A 491 44.64 56.70 26.92
C ILE A 491 43.36 56.00 26.41
N ALA A 492 42.25 56.24 27.13
CA ALA A 492 40.88 55.79 26.85
C ALA A 492 40.07 56.83 26.04
N ILE A 493 39.09 56.42 25.23
CA ILE A 493 37.94 57.26 24.82
C ILE A 493 36.66 56.41 24.60
N SER A 494 35.56 56.93 25.17
CA SER A 494 34.15 56.49 25.17
C SER A 494 33.28 57.15 24.07
N SER A 495 32.15 56.53 23.68
CA SER A 495 30.87 57.15 23.20
C SER A 495 30.07 56.09 22.41
N ALA A 496 28.85 55.62 22.73
CA ALA A 496 27.52 56.22 22.96
C ALA A 496 26.64 56.43 21.69
N GLY A 497 25.41 55.90 21.77
CA GLY A 497 24.20 56.21 20.95
C GLY A 497 23.82 55.13 19.93
N LYS A 498 22.56 54.88 19.56
CA LYS A 498 21.20 55.21 20.04
C LYS A 498 20.25 54.30 19.21
N LYS A 499 19.05 54.00 19.73
CA LYS A 499 17.96 53.24 19.05
C LYS A 499 17.40 53.96 17.82
N ASP A 500 16.78 53.20 16.90
CA ASP A 500 15.38 53.41 16.47
C ASP A 500 14.80 52.17 15.74
N ASP A 501 13.48 52.05 15.85
CA ASP A 501 12.59 50.95 15.43
C ASP A 501 12.12 51.04 13.96
N ASP A 502 11.62 49.90 13.48
CA ASP A 502 10.38 49.72 12.70
C ASP A 502 10.32 49.69 11.14
N TRP A 503 9.64 48.62 10.67
CA TRP A 503 8.89 48.32 9.41
C TRP A 503 9.57 48.38 8.02
N ILE A 504 9.77 47.19 7.41
CA ILE A 504 8.88 46.51 6.41
C ILE A 504 9.29 45.03 6.28
#